data_AF-A0A7S1E517-F1
#
_entry.id   AF-A0A7S1E517-F1
#
_cell.length_a   1.000
_cell.length_b   1.000
_cell.length_c   1.000
_cell.angle_alpha   90.00
_cell.angle_beta   90.00
_cell.angle_gamma   90.00
#
_symmetry.space_group_name_H-M   'P 1'
#
loop_
_entity.id
_entity.type
_entity.pdbx_description
1 polymer ?
#
loop_
_entity_poly.entity_id
_entity_poly.type
_entity_poly.pdbx_seq_one_letter_code
_entity_poly.pdbx_strand_id
1 'polypeptide(L)'
;TKIATLAIGLCCLSKENSVHRQGTMASRAALSRSRPLMGPARYDVSPHLVKWWKGVKPDDGQVTRHLSPFEQHPVMPWFKTWPGKVMDRAPNYIIYLGGSLSLAYFTIIYCDAADKAEKKSHRY
;
A
#
# COMPACT_ATOMS: atom_id res chain seq x y z
N THR A 1 -38.51 -3.33 20.25
CA THR A 1 -38.46 -1.85 20.15
C THR A 1 -37.62 -1.32 21.30
N LYS A 2 -36.69 -0.39 21.01
CA LYS A 2 -35.90 0.44 21.94
C LYS A 2 -34.63 -0.17 22.59
N ILE A 3 -33.51 -0.26 21.87
CA ILE A 3 -32.12 -0.05 22.42
C ILE A 3 -31.16 0.48 21.32
N ALA A 4 -31.57 1.49 20.56
CA ALA A 4 -30.70 2.08 19.52
C ALA A 4 -30.85 3.61 19.46
N THR A 5 -30.62 4.28 20.58
CA THR A 5 -30.54 5.75 20.61
C THR A 5 -29.74 6.18 21.82
N LEU A 6 -28.41 6.26 21.72
CA LEU A 6 -27.52 7.00 22.65
C LEU A 6 -26.05 6.86 22.19
N ALA A 7 -25.73 7.46 21.05
CA ALA A 7 -24.34 7.71 20.64
C ALA A 7 -24.24 8.95 19.72
N ILE A 8 -25.14 9.92 19.92
CA ILE A 8 -25.10 11.23 19.27
C ILE A 8 -24.82 12.22 20.39
N GLY A 9 -23.55 12.56 20.57
CA GLY A 9 -23.16 13.59 21.54
C GLY A 9 -21.80 13.38 22.15
N LEU A 10 -20.75 13.79 21.44
CA LEU A 10 -19.77 14.76 21.94
C LEU A 10 -18.67 14.97 20.88
N CYS A 11 -18.11 16.19 20.87
CA CYS A 11 -16.98 16.65 20.08
C CYS A 11 -17.25 16.96 18.60
N CYS A 12 -17.84 18.13 18.34
CA CYS A 12 -17.24 19.11 17.43
C CYS A 12 -17.95 20.47 17.57
N LEU A 13 -17.89 21.05 18.77
CA LEU A 13 -17.86 22.51 18.92
C LEU A 13 -16.39 22.92 18.93
N SER A 14 -16.00 23.90 18.10
CA SER A 14 -14.96 24.91 18.34
C SER A 14 -14.09 25.20 17.11
N LYS A 15 -14.41 26.31 16.43
CA LYS A 15 -13.50 27.43 16.03
C LYS A 15 -14.19 28.22 14.89
N GLU A 16 -14.78 29.39 15.15
CA GLU A 16 -14.18 30.70 15.44
C GLU A 16 -13.72 31.47 14.18
N ASN A 17 -14.56 32.46 13.83
CA ASN A 17 -14.28 33.79 13.27
C ASN A 17 -13.04 34.07 12.43
N SER A 18 -13.27 34.59 11.22
CA SER A 18 -12.54 35.75 10.65
C SER A 18 -13.39 36.35 9.50
N VAL A 19 -14.16 37.42 9.74
CA VAL A 19 -13.78 38.84 9.63
C VAL A 19 -13.32 39.25 8.22
N HIS A 20 -14.27 39.83 7.47
CA HIS A 20 -14.16 41.10 6.73
C HIS A 20 -12.76 41.58 6.25
N ARG A 21 -12.55 41.69 4.93
CA ARG A 21 -12.49 42.99 4.19
C ARG A 21 -11.81 42.89 2.80
N GLN A 22 -12.48 43.56 1.86
CA GLN A 22 -11.94 44.48 0.85
C GLN A 22 -11.18 43.93 -0.37
N GLY A 23 -11.78 44.22 -1.54
CA GLY A 23 -11.03 44.88 -2.61
C GLY A 23 -10.42 43.97 -3.65
N THR A 24 -11.25 43.41 -4.53
CA THR A 24 -10.86 43.13 -5.91
C THR A 24 -10.47 44.44 -6.60
N MET A 25 -9.22 44.88 -6.42
CA MET A 25 -8.58 45.74 -7.41
C MET A 25 -8.30 44.90 -8.65
N ALA A 26 -9.26 44.96 -9.57
CA ALA A 26 -9.11 44.62 -10.96
C ALA A 26 -8.04 45.54 -11.59
N SER A 27 -6.76 45.20 -11.40
CA SER A 27 -5.64 45.89 -12.06
C SER A 27 -4.38 45.03 -12.19
N ARG A 28 -4.50 43.71 -12.10
CA ARG A 28 -3.39 42.78 -12.42
C ARG A 28 -3.41 42.21 -13.84
N ALA A 29 -4.12 42.88 -14.76
CA ALA A 29 -4.15 42.55 -16.18
C ALA A 29 -2.95 43.09 -16.99
N ALA A 30 -2.04 43.88 -16.41
CA ALA A 30 -0.98 44.56 -17.18
C ALA A 30 0.41 43.92 -17.12
N LEU A 31 0.58 42.86 -16.32
CA LEU A 31 1.74 41.96 -16.41
C LEU A 31 1.19 40.56 -16.64
N SER A 32 0.71 40.33 -17.87
CA SER A 32 0.57 38.97 -18.38
C SER A 32 1.94 38.32 -18.23
N ARG A 33 2.14 37.59 -17.14
CA ARG A 33 3.31 36.75 -16.93
C ARG A 33 3.39 35.86 -18.15
N SER A 34 4.40 36.08 -19.00
CA SER A 34 4.70 35.30 -20.21
C SER A 34 5.19 33.88 -19.89
N ARG A 35 4.93 33.40 -18.68
CA ARG A 35 5.17 32.02 -18.28
C ARG A 35 3.84 31.48 -17.79
N PRO A 36 3.36 30.35 -18.35
CA PRO A 36 2.28 29.63 -17.70
C PRO A 36 2.75 29.41 -16.26
N LEU A 37 1.99 29.91 -15.29
CA LEU A 37 2.03 29.33 -13.96
C LEU A 37 1.83 27.84 -14.22
N MET A 38 2.91 27.06 -14.09
CA MET A 38 2.85 25.60 -14.11
C MET A 38 1.66 25.28 -13.21
N GLY A 39 0.62 24.64 -13.78
CA GLY A 39 -0.70 24.56 -13.15
C GLY A 39 -0.67 23.72 -11.87
N PRO A 40 -1.49 22.67 -11.71
CA PRO A 40 -1.32 21.73 -10.59
C PRO A 40 0.01 20.93 -10.63
N ALA A 41 0.98 21.36 -11.44
CA ALA A 41 2.28 20.75 -11.61
C ALA A 41 3.21 21.20 -10.48
N ARG A 42 3.76 20.22 -9.78
CA ARG A 42 4.81 20.39 -8.77
C ARG A 42 5.99 21.18 -9.35
N TYR A 43 6.56 22.10 -8.57
CA TYR A 43 7.66 22.98 -8.99
C TYR A 43 8.99 22.24 -9.19
N ASP A 44 9.09 21.08 -8.54
CA ASP A 44 10.17 20.10 -8.52
C ASP A 44 10.12 19.11 -9.70
N VAL A 45 9.10 19.21 -10.57
CA VAL A 45 8.90 18.30 -11.70
C VAL A 45 8.97 19.08 -13.00
N SER A 46 9.81 18.61 -13.94
CA SER A 46 9.89 19.23 -15.27
C SER A 46 8.54 19.16 -16.00
N PRO A 47 8.18 20.17 -16.82
CA PRO A 47 6.84 20.28 -17.42
C PRO A 47 6.40 19.08 -18.26
N HIS A 48 7.35 18.33 -18.85
CA HIS A 48 7.07 17.14 -19.66
C HIS A 48 6.72 15.91 -18.82
N LEU A 49 7.10 15.88 -17.54
CA LEU A 49 6.81 14.78 -16.63
C LEU A 49 5.44 14.94 -15.94
N VAL A 50 4.77 16.08 -16.11
CA VAL A 50 3.47 16.36 -15.45
C VAL A 50 2.45 15.26 -15.75
N LYS A 51 2.44 14.65 -16.95
CA LYS A 51 1.54 13.51 -17.24
C LYS A 51 1.73 12.34 -16.27
N TRP A 52 2.97 12.04 -15.89
CA TRP A 52 3.31 10.92 -15.01
C TRP A 52 3.07 11.24 -13.53
N TRP A 53 3.13 12.53 -13.16
CA TRP A 53 2.96 12.98 -11.77
C TRP A 53 1.56 13.54 -11.45
N LYS A 54 0.63 13.56 -12.42
CA LYS A 54 -0.77 14.00 -12.24
C LYS A 54 -1.57 13.19 -11.21
N GLY A 55 -1.20 11.93 -10.99
CA GLY A 55 -1.90 11.03 -10.06
C GLY A 55 -1.44 11.16 -8.61
N VAL A 56 -0.33 11.84 -8.35
CA VAL A 56 0.20 12.00 -7.00
C VAL A 56 -0.50 13.17 -6.34
N LYS A 57 -1.42 12.85 -5.42
CA LYS A 57 -2.03 13.87 -4.56
C LYS A 57 -0.98 14.37 -3.56
N PRO A 58 -0.87 15.69 -3.34
CA PRO A 58 -0.06 16.18 -2.23
C PRO A 58 -0.73 15.79 -0.91
N ASP A 59 0.00 15.07 -0.07
CA ASP A 59 -0.41 14.81 1.32
C ASP A 59 0.01 16.01 2.17
N ASP A 60 -0.95 16.84 2.57
CA ASP A 60 -0.69 18.01 3.40
C ASP A 60 -0.33 17.58 4.84
N GLY A 61 0.78 18.10 5.37
CA GLY A 61 1.23 17.86 6.74
C GLY A 61 2.07 16.59 6.96
N GLN A 62 2.34 15.80 5.93
CA GLN A 62 3.27 14.66 6.02
C GLN A 62 4.72 15.12 5.80
N VAL A 63 5.55 14.97 6.83
CA VAL A 63 7.00 15.21 6.73
C VAL A 63 7.72 13.87 6.61
N THR A 64 8.25 13.56 5.43
CA THR A 64 9.13 12.40 5.25
C THR A 64 10.59 12.82 5.38
N ARG A 65 11.39 11.97 6.05
CA ARG A 65 12.84 12.14 6.14
C ARG A 65 13.49 10.93 5.50
N HIS A 66 14.46 11.18 4.63
CA HIS A 66 15.21 10.14 3.94
C HIS A 66 16.70 10.37 4.18
N LEU A 67 17.42 9.28 4.40
CA LEU A 67 18.89 9.30 4.45
C LEU A 67 19.42 9.00 3.05
N SER A 68 20.57 9.57 2.66
CA SER A 68 21.14 9.26 1.34
C SER A 68 21.49 7.77 1.26
N PRO A 69 21.36 7.13 0.08
CA PRO A 69 21.69 5.70 -0.05
C PRO A 69 23.15 5.36 0.30
N PHE A 70 24.05 6.33 0.17
CA PHE A 70 25.48 6.18 0.47
C PHE A 70 25.79 6.18 1.98
N GLU A 71 24.87 6.68 2.80
CA GLU A 71 25.00 6.69 4.26
C GLU A 71 24.29 5.49 4.92
N GLN A 72 23.50 4.74 4.15
CA GLN A 72 22.79 3.56 4.66
C GLN A 72 23.65 2.30 4.48
N HIS A 73 23.63 1.41 5.45
CA HIS A 73 24.13 0.05 5.29
C HIS A 73 23.02 -0.83 4.70
N PRO A 74 23.02 -1.16 3.39
CA PRO A 74 21.87 -1.81 2.75
C PRO A 74 21.64 -3.24 3.25
N VAL A 75 22.71 -3.94 3.60
CA VAL A 75 22.68 -5.39 3.83
C VAL A 75 22.61 -5.76 5.31
N MET A 76 23.19 -4.94 6.20
CA MET A 76 23.29 -5.27 7.62
C MET A 76 21.92 -5.41 8.34
N PRO A 77 20.92 -4.54 8.11
CA PRO A 77 19.60 -4.69 8.70
C PRO A 77 18.85 -5.92 8.18
N TRP A 78 19.17 -6.34 6.95
CA TRP A 78 18.57 -7.52 6.33
C TRP A 78 18.98 -8.76 7.11
N PHE A 79 20.28 -9.02 7.29
CA PHE A 79 20.72 -10.22 8.04
C PHE A 79 20.17 -10.31 9.47
N LYS A 80 20.05 -9.17 10.16
CA LYS A 80 19.54 -9.16 11.54
C LYS A 80 18.04 -9.40 11.63
N THR A 81 17.24 -8.85 10.71
CA THR A 81 15.77 -8.88 10.80
C THR A 81 15.11 -9.90 9.88
N TRP A 82 15.81 -10.37 8.85
CA TRP A 82 15.30 -11.32 7.88
C TRP A 82 14.86 -12.65 8.49
N PRO A 83 15.67 -13.35 9.33
CA PRO A 83 15.25 -14.66 9.83
C PRO A 83 13.97 -14.57 10.68
N GLY A 84 13.86 -13.55 11.54
CA GLY A 84 12.64 -13.30 12.32
C GLY A 84 11.43 -13.05 11.42
N LYS A 85 11.55 -12.15 10.44
CA LYS A 85 10.48 -11.84 9.49
C LYS A 85 10.06 -13.04 8.64
N VAL A 86 10.99 -13.93 8.31
CA VAL A 86 10.70 -15.17 7.56
C VAL A 86 9.93 -16.13 8.45
N MET A 87 10.35 -16.35 9.69
CA MET A 87 9.64 -17.25 10.62
C MET A 87 8.23 -16.74 10.95
N ASP A 88 8.05 -15.42 11.11
CA ASP A 88 6.73 -14.81 11.34
C ASP A 88 5.78 -14.98 10.14
N ARG A 89 6.34 -15.04 8.92
CA ARG A 89 5.56 -15.21 7.68
C ARG A 89 5.39 -16.66 7.26
N ALA A 90 6.29 -17.54 7.67
CA ALA A 90 6.30 -18.96 7.35
C ALA A 90 4.94 -19.65 7.51
N PRO A 91 4.20 -19.52 8.63
CA PRO A 91 2.93 -20.23 8.80
C PRO A 91 1.89 -19.84 7.76
N ASN A 92 1.87 -18.57 7.33
CA ASN A 92 0.89 -18.10 6.34
C ASN A 92 1.11 -18.70 4.95
N TYR A 93 2.35 -19.07 4.59
CA TYR A 93 2.66 -19.62 3.26
C TYR A 93 2.82 -21.14 3.27
N ILE A 94 3.43 -21.69 4.31
CA ILE A 94 3.73 -23.12 4.42
C ILE A 94 2.45 -23.94 4.59
N ILE A 95 1.42 -23.42 5.26
CA ILE A 95 0.18 -24.20 5.44
C ILE A 95 -0.51 -24.46 4.10
N TYR A 96 -0.65 -23.44 3.24
CA TYR A 96 -1.31 -23.62 1.95
C TYR A 96 -0.43 -24.39 0.95
N LEU A 97 0.85 -24.03 0.86
CA LEU A 97 1.77 -24.69 -0.07
C LEU A 97 2.07 -26.12 0.39
N GLY A 98 2.41 -26.30 1.66
CA GLY A 98 2.69 -27.60 2.25
C GLY A 98 1.46 -28.49 2.31
N GLY A 99 0.28 -27.93 2.62
CA GLY A 99 -0.99 -28.66 2.60
C GLY A 99 -1.34 -29.19 1.20
N SER A 100 -1.24 -28.34 0.18
CA SER A 100 -1.55 -28.76 -1.20
C SER A 100 -0.54 -29.77 -1.75
N LEU A 101 0.76 -29.56 -1.53
CA LEU A 101 1.80 -30.48 -1.97
C LEU A 101 1.72 -31.84 -1.24
N SER A 102 1.46 -31.82 0.07
CA SER A 102 1.31 -33.07 0.83
C SER A 102 0.10 -33.87 0.36
N LEU A 103 -1.05 -33.22 0.15
CA LEU A 103 -2.25 -33.88 -0.36
C LEU A 103 -1.99 -34.53 -1.71
N ALA A 104 -1.37 -33.80 -2.65
CA ALA A 104 -1.02 -34.35 -3.96
C ALA A 104 -0.08 -35.55 -3.84
N TYR A 105 0.98 -35.43 -3.04
CA TYR A 105 1.96 -36.49 -2.82
C TYR A 105 1.32 -37.76 -2.23
N PHE A 106 0.49 -37.63 -1.19
CA PHE A 106 -0.19 -38.76 -0.58
C PHE A 106 -1.19 -39.43 -1.53
N THR A 107 -1.87 -38.63 -2.36
CA THR A 107 -2.81 -39.17 -3.35
C THR A 107 -2.09 -40.05 -4.38
N ILE A 108 -0.92 -39.62 -4.86
CA ILE A 108 -0.11 -40.40 -5.82
C ILE A 108 0.31 -41.74 -5.20
N ILE A 109 0.83 -41.73 -3.96
CA ILE A 109 1.24 -42.96 -3.27
C ILE A 109 0.06 -43.91 -3.07
N TYR A 110 -1.10 -43.36 -2.71
CA TYR A 110 -2.31 -44.15 -2.50
C TYR A 110 -2.78 -44.83 -3.79
N CYS A 111 -2.86 -44.09 -4.89
CA CYS A 111 -3.24 -44.63 -6.21
C CYS A 111 -2.26 -45.72 -6.66
N ASP A 112 -0.96 -45.50 -6.54
CA ASP A 112 0.06 -46.49 -6.87
C ASP A 112 -0.08 -47.79 -6.06
N ALA A 113 -0.46 -47.68 -4.79
CA ALA A 113 -0.67 -48.83 -3.92
C ALA A 113 -1.94 -49.60 -4.30
N ALA A 114 -3.02 -48.88 -4.61
CA ALA A 114 -4.30 -49.46 -5.06
C ALA A 114 -4.13 -50.20 -6.40
N ASP A 115 -3.49 -49.58 -7.39
CA ASP A 115 -3.22 -50.19 -8.70
C ASP A 115 -2.38 -51.46 -8.58
N LYS A 116 -1.38 -51.46 -7.69
CA LYS A 116 -0.55 -52.64 -7.42
C LYS A 116 -1.34 -53.76 -6.75
N ALA A 117 -2.37 -53.44 -5.97
CA ALA A 117 -3.26 -54.43 -5.37
C ALA A 117 -4.19 -55.05 -6.43
N GLU A 118 -4.80 -54.23 -7.29
CA GLU A 118 -5.68 -54.70 -8.38
C GLU A 118 -4.91 -55.53 -9.42
N LYS A 119 -3.70 -55.11 -9.78
CA LYS A 119 -2.84 -55.89 -10.70
C LYS A 119 -2.47 -57.27 -10.14
N LYS A 120 -2.55 -57.48 -8.83
CA LYS A 120 -2.36 -58.81 -8.23
C LYS A 120 -3.62 -59.65 -8.29
N SER A 121 -4.81 -59.06 -8.12
CA SER A 121 -6.07 -59.80 -8.17
C SER A 121 -6.48 -60.22 -9.57
N HIS A 122 -6.12 -59.46 -10.61
CA HIS A 122 -6.50 -59.75 -12.01
C HIS A 122 -5.38 -60.36 -12.86
N ARG A 123 -4.32 -60.88 -12.22
CA ARG A 123 -3.16 -61.42 -12.94
C ARG A 123 -3.38 -62.82 -13.51
N TYR A 124 -4.38 -63.54 -13.02
CA TYR A 124 -4.70 -64.91 -13.37
C TYR A 124 -6.18 -65.04 -13.71
#